data_AF-A0A8G1N288-F1
#
_entry.id   AF-A0A8G1N288-F1
#
_cell.length_a   1.000
_cell.length_b   1.000
_cell.length_c   1.000
_cell.angle_alpha   90.00
_cell.angle_beta   90.00
_cell.angle_gamma   90.00
#
_symmetry.space_group_name_H-M   'P 1'
#
loop_
_entity.id
_entity.type
_entity.pdbx_description
1 polymer ?
#
loop_
_entity_poly.entity_id
_entity_poly.type
_entity_poly.pdbx_seq_one_letter_code
_entity_poly.pdbx_strand_id
1 'polypeptide(L)'
;MDFETTVHAVGTAVDLAGVGVIILGALATTVRFGVRATRTQDFTAVYREYRQGLGRSILLGLEFLVAGDIIRTVAISPTFESVGVLAAIVLVRTFLSFSLEKELEHGRAAASSPERSGG
;
A
#
# COMPACT_ATOMS: atom_id res chain seq x y z
N MET A 1 -10.12 -18.66 27.58
CA MET A 1 -9.74 -17.97 26.34
C MET A 1 -8.25 -18.11 26.24
N ASP A 2 -7.77 -18.97 25.35
CA ASP A 2 -6.34 -19.16 25.16
C ASP A 2 -5.75 -17.90 24.53
N PHE A 3 -4.54 -17.53 24.97
CA PHE A 3 -3.84 -16.33 24.51
C PHE A 3 -3.66 -16.34 22.98
N GLU A 4 -3.36 -17.51 22.42
CA GLU A 4 -3.22 -17.73 20.97
C GLU A 4 -4.50 -17.38 20.20
N THR A 5 -5.66 -17.80 20.69
CA THR A 5 -6.95 -17.50 20.04
C THR A 5 -7.24 -16.00 20.02
N THR A 6 -6.90 -15.30 21.11
CA THR A 6 -7.11 -13.85 21.22
C THR A 6 -6.21 -13.11 20.25
N VAL A 7 -4.92 -13.48 20.18
CA VAL A 7 -3.96 -12.91 19.25
C VAL A 7 -4.37 -13.16 17.79
N HIS A 8 -4.78 -14.40 17.47
CA HIS A 8 -5.28 -14.73 16.14
C HIS A 8 -6.47 -13.86 15.74
N ALA A 9 -7.45 -13.69 16.65
CA ALA A 9 -8.63 -12.89 16.40
C ALA A 9 -8.28 -11.42 16.16
N VAL A 10 -7.37 -10.84 16.96
CA VAL A 10 -6.92 -9.46 16.80
C VAL A 10 -6.17 -9.27 15.48
N GLY A 11 -5.20 -10.14 15.17
CA GLY A 11 -4.46 -10.07 13.90
C GLY A 11 -5.40 -10.15 12.70
N THR A 12 -6.36 -11.08 12.71
CA THR A 12 -7.34 -11.22 11.64
C THR A 12 -8.28 -10.02 11.54
N ALA A 13 -8.68 -9.42 12.65
CA ALA A 13 -9.48 -8.20 12.62
C ALA A 13 -8.72 -7.02 12.00
N VAL A 14 -7.43 -6.90 12.30
CA VAL A 14 -6.54 -5.87 11.73
C VAL A 14 -6.32 -6.12 10.23
N ASP A 15 -6.12 -7.38 9.81
CA ASP A 15 -5.99 -7.75 8.40
C ASP A 15 -7.26 -7.39 7.62
N LEU A 16 -8.44 -7.73 8.17
CA LEU A 16 -9.73 -7.39 7.57
C LEU A 16 -9.93 -5.88 7.46
N ALA A 17 -9.50 -5.11 8.46
CA ALA A 17 -9.52 -3.66 8.39
C ALA A 17 -8.62 -3.14 7.26
N GLY A 18 -7.40 -3.68 7.12
CA GLY A 18 -6.47 -3.33 6.06
C GLY A 18 -7.02 -3.64 4.66
N VAL A 19 -7.52 -4.86 4.45
CA VAL A 19 -8.20 -5.26 3.20
C VAL A 19 -9.39 -4.34 2.93
N GLY A 20 -10.19 -4.05 3.96
CA GLY A 20 -11.34 -3.14 3.87
C GLY A 20 -10.94 -1.75 3.40
N VAL A 21 -9.87 -1.16 3.95
CA VAL A 21 -9.35 0.15 3.53
C VAL A 21 -8.91 0.13 2.07
N ILE A 22 -8.24 -0.92 1.61
CA ILE A 22 -7.82 -1.06 0.20
C ILE A 22 -9.04 -1.08 -0.70
N ILE A 23 -10.01 -1.96 -0.41
CA ILE A 23 -11.20 -2.16 -1.25
C ILE A 23 -12.07 -0.89 -1.27
N LEU A 24 -12.40 -0.35 -0.10
CA LEU A 24 -13.27 0.83 0.00
C LEU A 24 -12.60 2.07 -0.58
N GLY A 25 -11.30 2.25 -0.32
CA GLY A 25 -10.53 3.34 -0.92
C GLY A 25 -10.45 3.20 -2.44
N ALA A 26 -10.17 2.00 -2.96
CA ALA A 26 -10.14 1.76 -4.40
C ALA A 26 -11.51 2.04 -5.04
N LEU A 27 -12.58 1.49 -4.48
CA LEU A 27 -13.94 1.69 -4.96
C LEU A 27 -14.33 3.18 -4.94
N ALA A 28 -14.08 3.88 -3.83
CA ALA A 28 -14.39 5.29 -3.71
C ALA A 28 -13.61 6.16 -4.70
N THR A 29 -12.36 5.80 -4.99
CA THR A 29 -11.53 6.52 -5.95
C THR A 29 -11.99 6.24 -7.39
N THR A 30 -12.34 5.00 -7.71
CA THR A 30 -12.87 4.60 -9.03
C THR A 30 -14.22 5.26 -9.32
N VAL A 31 -15.14 5.30 -8.35
CA VAL A 31 -16.44 5.96 -8.51
C VAL A 31 -16.24 7.46 -8.75
N ARG A 32 -15.39 8.12 -7.97
CA ARG A 32 -15.08 9.55 -8.18
C ARG A 32 -14.46 9.80 -9.56
N PHE A 33 -13.54 8.93 -10.00
CA PHE A 33 -12.95 9.00 -11.32
C PHE A 33 -14.01 8.88 -12.42
N GLY A 34 -14.90 7.89 -12.36
CA GLY A 34 -15.96 7.70 -13.37
C GLY A 34 -16.91 8.89 -13.48
N VAL A 35 -17.31 9.48 -12.34
CA VAL A 35 -18.17 10.69 -12.32
C VAL A 35 -17.43 11.91 -12.87
N ARG A 36 -16.14 12.06 -12.57
CA ARG A 36 -15.32 13.20 -13.03
C ARG A 36 -14.96 13.09 -14.51
N ALA A 37 -14.63 11.89 -14.99
CA ALA A 37 -14.24 11.61 -16.36
C ALA A 37 -15.37 11.87 -17.36
N THR A 38 -16.63 11.73 -16.94
CA THR A 38 -17.80 12.08 -17.77
C THR A 38 -18.07 13.59 -17.84
N ARG A 39 -17.43 14.39 -16.98
CA ARG A 39 -17.71 15.84 -16.83
C ARG A 39 -16.55 16.74 -17.26
N THR A 40 -15.37 16.21 -17.55
CA THR A 40 -14.15 16.97 -17.82
C THR A 40 -13.40 16.36 -18.99
N GLN A 41 -12.91 17.19 -19.93
CA GLN A 41 -12.14 16.73 -21.10
C GLN A 41 -10.65 16.53 -20.81
N ASP A 42 -10.17 16.99 -19.66
CA ASP A 42 -8.78 16.83 -19.22
C ASP A 42 -8.56 15.47 -18.54
N PHE A 43 -8.48 14.43 -19.38
CA PHE A 43 -8.29 13.04 -18.94
C PHE A 43 -7.00 12.86 -18.14
N THR A 44 -5.94 13.61 -18.47
CA THR A 44 -4.62 13.52 -17.81
C THR A 44 -4.70 13.93 -16.35
N ALA A 45 -5.37 15.05 -16.04
CA ALA A 45 -5.55 15.51 -14.67
C ALA A 45 -6.37 14.51 -13.84
N VAL A 46 -7.46 13.99 -14.42
CA VAL A 46 -8.38 13.06 -13.75
C VAL A 46 -7.72 11.69 -13.50
N TYR A 47 -6.90 11.21 -14.43
CA TYR A 47 -6.11 9.98 -14.25
C TYR A 47 -5.05 10.12 -13.15
N ARG A 48 -4.38 11.28 -13.06
CA ARG A 48 -3.36 11.54 -12.03
C ARG A 48 -3.97 11.52 -10.63
N GLU A 49 -5.13 12.15 -10.47
CA GLU A 49 -5.87 12.17 -9.20
C GLU A 49 -6.34 10.76 -8.80
N TYR A 50 -6.83 9.97 -9.76
CA TYR A 50 -7.19 8.57 -9.55
C TYR A 50 -6.01 7.73 -9.06
N ARG A 51 -4.85 7.82 -9.74
CA ARG A 51 -3.65 7.07 -9.34
C ARG A 51 -3.15 7.47 -7.95
N GLN A 52 -3.24 8.75 -7.59
CA GLN A 52 -2.89 9.22 -6.25
C GLN A 52 -3.84 8.68 -5.18
N GLY A 53 -5.16 8.69 -5.43
CA GLY A 53 -6.14 8.17 -4.48
C GLY A 53 -5.99 6.67 -4.26
N LEU A 54 -5.80 5.89 -5.34
CA LEU A 54 -5.51 4.45 -5.26
C LEU A 54 -4.22 4.18 -4.48
N GLY A 55 -3.14 4.90 -4.81
CA GLY A 55 -1.86 4.73 -4.13
C GLY A 55 -1.99 4.97 -2.62
N ARG A 56 -2.76 5.99 -2.22
CA ARG A 56 -2.95 6.34 -0.81
C ARG A 56 -3.77 5.29 -0.05
N SER A 57 -4.82 4.72 -0.66
CA SER A 57 -5.59 3.65 -0.02
C SER A 57 -4.82 2.35 0.09
N ILE A 58 -4.02 2.01 -0.92
CA ILE A 58 -3.14 0.83 -0.89
C ILE A 58 -2.08 0.98 0.20
N LEU A 59 -1.38 2.12 0.25
CA LEU A 59 -0.36 2.36 1.27
C LEU A 59 -0.92 2.23 2.69
N LEU A 60 -2.05 2.88 2.97
CA LEU A 60 -2.69 2.79 4.28
C LEU A 60 -3.12 1.35 4.60
N GLY A 61 -3.74 0.65 3.66
CA GLY A 61 -4.13 -0.75 3.84
C GLY A 61 -2.96 -1.68 4.13
N LEU A 62 -1.80 -1.45 3.48
CA LEU A 62 -0.58 -2.20 3.73
C LEU A 62 0.01 -1.93 5.12
N GLU A 63 -0.20 -0.76 5.71
CA GLU A 63 0.20 -0.50 7.10
C GLU A 63 -0.60 -1.36 8.09
N PHE A 64 -1.91 -1.49 7.86
CA PHE A 64 -2.77 -2.38 8.65
C PHE A 64 -2.40 -3.85 8.46
N LEU A 65 -2.26 -4.31 7.22
CA LEU A 65 -1.91 -5.71 6.93
C LEU A 65 -0.60 -6.12 7.63
N VAL A 66 0.40 -5.23 7.64
CA VAL A 66 1.65 -5.54 8.33
C VAL A 66 1.50 -5.48 9.85
N ALA A 67 0.65 -4.60 10.39
CA ALA A 67 0.35 -4.63 11.81
C ALA A 67 -0.30 -5.98 12.21
N GLY A 68 -1.22 -6.52 11.40
CA GLY A 68 -1.84 -7.83 11.61
C GLY A 68 -0.83 -8.97 11.59
N ASP A 69 0.08 -8.97 10.60
CA ASP A 69 1.19 -9.93 10.53
C ASP A 69 2.12 -9.83 11.75
N ILE A 70 2.50 -8.63 12.18
CA ILE A 70 3.36 -8.44 13.37
C ILE A 70 2.69 -9.01 14.62
N ILE A 71 1.40 -8.68 14.85
CA ILE A 71 0.64 -9.15 16.02
C ILE A 71 0.64 -10.68 16.07
N ARG A 72 0.35 -11.32 14.92
CA ARG A 72 0.30 -12.78 14.82
C ARG A 72 1.65 -13.42 15.05
N THR A 73 2.71 -12.84 14.50
CA THR A 73 4.03 -13.47 14.51
C THR A 73 4.80 -13.26 15.82
N VAL A 74 4.57 -12.15 16.53
CA VAL A 74 5.24 -11.86 17.81
C VAL A 74 4.57 -12.57 18.99
N ALA A 75 3.25 -12.79 18.95
CA ALA A 75 2.51 -13.21 20.14
C ALA A 75 2.13 -14.72 20.20
N ILE A 76 2.39 -15.55 19.19
CA ILE A 76 2.02 -16.98 19.20
C ILE A 76 3.24 -17.90 19.35
N SER A 77 4.04 -17.65 20.38
CA SER A 77 5.30 -18.37 20.68
C SER A 77 6.45 -18.04 19.71
N PRO A 78 7.44 -17.23 20.13
CA PRO A 78 8.62 -16.96 19.32
C PRO A 78 9.51 -18.22 19.28
N THR A 79 9.22 -19.13 18.35
CA THR A 79 10.20 -20.14 17.94
C THR A 79 11.19 -19.49 16.98
N PHE A 80 12.43 -19.97 16.93
CA PHE A 80 13.43 -19.47 15.96
C PHE A 80 12.94 -19.55 14.51
N GLU A 81 12.05 -20.49 14.20
CA GLU A 81 11.42 -20.65 12.90
C GLU A 81 10.40 -19.53 12.61
N SER A 82 9.49 -19.24 13.54
CA SER A 82 8.50 -18.15 13.42
C SER A 82 9.16 -16.79 13.28
N VAL A 83 10.24 -16.54 14.03
CA VAL A 83 11.06 -15.31 13.92
C VAL A 83 11.78 -15.25 12.56
N GLY A 84 12.28 -16.38 12.05
CA GLY A 84 12.90 -16.47 10.74
C GLY A 84 11.95 -16.12 9.59
N VAL A 85 10.71 -16.63 9.63
CA VAL A 85 9.67 -16.29 8.65
C VAL A 85 9.32 -14.80 8.71
N LEU A 86 9.17 -14.24 9.92
CA LEU A 86 8.92 -12.80 10.10
C LEU A 86 10.05 -11.94 9.50
N ALA A 87 11.30 -12.29 9.80
CA ALA A 87 12.47 -11.57 9.30
C ALA A 87 12.52 -11.60 7.76
N ALA A 88 12.17 -12.74 7.15
CA ALA A 88 12.09 -12.87 5.69
C ALA A 88 10.97 -12.00 5.10
N ILE A 89 9.76 -11.99 5.68
CA ILE A 89 8.65 -11.15 5.22
C ILE A 89 9.01 -9.66 5.32
N VAL A 90 9.59 -9.22 6.44
CA VAL A 90 10.03 -7.84 6.63
C VAL A 90 11.12 -7.45 5.61
N LEU A 91 12.06 -8.35 5.31
CA LEU A 91 13.07 -8.15 4.28
C LEU A 91 12.45 -7.96 2.89
N VAL A 92 11.52 -8.85 2.50
CA VAL A 92 10.82 -8.76 1.21
C VAL A 92 10.05 -7.44 1.12
N ARG A 93 9.31 -7.06 2.17
CA ARG A 93 8.58 -5.79 2.21
C ARG A 93 9.52 -4.59 2.07
N THR A 94 10.63 -4.59 2.79
CA THR A 94 11.61 -3.49 2.77
C THR A 94 12.21 -3.37 1.37
N PHE A 95 12.60 -4.49 0.77
CA PHE A 95 13.16 -4.53 -0.59
C PHE A 95 12.16 -4.03 -1.63
N LEU A 96 10.91 -4.52 -1.61
CA LEU A 96 9.87 -4.09 -2.54
C LEU A 96 9.52 -2.60 -2.36
N SER A 97 9.38 -2.14 -1.12
CA SER A 97 9.09 -0.73 -0.83
C SER A 97 10.23 0.18 -1.32
N PHE A 98 11.48 -0.22 -1.07
CA PHE A 98 12.67 0.50 -1.53
C PHE A 98 12.79 0.51 -3.06
N SER A 99 12.53 -0.61 -3.72
CA SER A 99 12.60 -0.74 -5.18
C SER A 99 11.55 0.15 -5.87
N LEU A 100 10.32 0.16 -5.34
CA LEU A 100 9.24 1.03 -5.84
C LEU A 100 9.54 2.51 -5.62
N GLU A 101 10.10 2.90 -4.48
CA GLU A 101 10.48 4.29 -4.20
C GLU A 101 11.57 4.76 -5.17
N LYS A 102 12.56 3.91 -5.46
CA LYS A 102 13.60 4.19 -6.45
C LYS A 102 13.06 4.33 -7.86
N GLU A 103 12.14 3.48 -8.29
CA GLU A 103 11.51 3.60 -9.61
C GLU A 103 10.74 4.94 -9.74
N LEU A 104 10.03 5.34 -8.68
CA LEU A 104 9.28 6.61 -8.62
C LEU A 104 10.20 7.85 -8.61
N GLU A 105 11.40 7.76 -8.05
CA GLU A 105 12.41 8.83 -8.07
C GLU A 105 12.98 9.04 -9.49
N HIS A 106 13.33 7.94 -10.17
CA HIS A 106 13.83 7.99 -11.55
C HIS A 106 12.77 8.49 -12.55
N GLY A 107 11.50 8.11 -12.37
CA GLY A 107 10.41 8.61 -13.20
C GLY A 107 10.16 10.12 -13.10
N ARG A 108 10.57 10.78 -12.00
CA ARG A 108 10.47 12.25 -11.84
C ARG A 108 11.66 12.99 -12.44
N ALA A 109 12.87 12.43 -12.36
CA ALA A 109 14.08 13.03 -12.94
C ALA A 109 14.05 13.09 -14.49
N ALA A 110 13.40 12.12 -15.14
CA ALA A 110 13.24 12.12 -16.60
C ALA A 110 12.23 13.17 -17.12
N ALA A 111 11.34 13.69 -16.25
CA ALA A 111 10.35 14.70 -16.61
C ALA A 111 10.85 16.15 -16.44
N SER A 112 12.08 16.35 -15.94
CA SER A 112 12.64 17.67 -15.64
C SER A 112 13.75 18.12 -16.58
N SER A 113 13.90 17.55 -17.77
CA SER A 113 14.75 18.13 -18.82
C SER A 113 13.95 19.20 -19.56
N PRO A 114 14.13 20.51 -19.28
CA PRO A 114 13.54 21.54 -20.10
C PRO A 114 14.40 21.60 -21.36
N GLU A 115 13.78 21.29 -22.50
CA GLU A 115 14.34 21.54 -23.81
C GLU A 115 14.58 23.05 -23.96
N ARG A 116 15.78 23.49 -23.61
CA ARG A 116 16.31 24.83 -23.89
C ARG A 116 17.65 24.69 -24.59
N SER A 117 17.62 24.72 -25.92
CA SER A 117 18.66 25.34 -26.75
C SER A 117 18.21 25.34 -28.21
N GLY A 118 17.40 26.33 -28.55
CA GLY A 118 17.09 26.70 -29.94
C GLY A 118 16.80 28.20 -29.96
N GLY A 119 17.84 28.99 -30.20
CA GLY A 119 17.82 30.45 -30.25
C GLY A 119 19.22 31.01 -30.42
#